data_AF-A0A8J6T839-F1
#
_entry.id   AF-A0A8J6T839-F1
#
_cell.length_a   1.000
_cell.length_b   1.000
_cell.length_c   1.000
_cell.angle_alpha   90.00
_cell.angle_beta   90.00
_cell.angle_gamma   90.00
#
_symmetry.space_group_name_H-M   'P 1'
#
loop_
_entity.id
_entity.type
_entity.pdbx_description
1 polymer ?
#
loop_
_entity_poly.entity_id
_entity_poly.type
_entity_poly.pdbx_seq_one_letter_code
_entity_poly.pdbx_strand_id
1 'polypeptide(L)'
;MTVEAGIYQKRKGYVQNSVLLLIAFATAFFPRILEAVGAPAPVNFLHFAVVPPACIYVIITARAKDRRQVAATVALLVGLLIFLAIMTASALLNEAGLINVFVGYLLLVEGYILLLAIISVPFSAESFQRFRRWMLGFALTHLILAMGQKILLDLRILELQADLTREDNIQGVFYVSGGGHVVSAFVYMSFGLYYFISAKSVPIWLRSAIVLVAFFLLVSADAKQVLMVFLLAWVILILLSVKDIRVTLQYVIAAAVIGYILYWCIQNLYEFRAFKTWIRPEIYGPDGDATVLKSGPFRIIPSYYTSFLNWFFGLGPGHTIGRLGGWMLIDYGYLLMPLGGTIHPASQAVWATWRGYYLDSSFFSPLWGWAGIWGDTGFLGLAAYLYIVSIIWQRICIDDFCKFILLTVLINGFIFTQLEEPGYMLTMMAVIGLRWQEHRIERRSRQISARQIMYSTDGPIEAI
;
A
#
# COMPACT_ATOMS: atom_id res chain seq x y z
N MET A 1 8.02 52.02 27.25
CA MET A 1 7.02 51.01 26.83
C MET A 1 7.69 49.65 26.82
N THR A 2 7.55 48.91 27.92
CA THR A 2 8.03 47.54 28.08
C THR A 2 7.06 46.59 27.39
N VAL A 3 7.51 45.93 26.32
CA VAL A 3 6.75 44.89 25.64
C VAL A 3 6.77 43.66 26.53
N GLU A 4 5.68 43.43 27.27
CA GLU A 4 5.49 42.18 28.01
C GLU A 4 5.47 41.02 27.02
N ALA A 5 6.50 40.19 27.10
CA ALA A 5 6.57 38.92 26.39
C ALA A 5 5.48 37.99 26.97
N GLY A 6 4.32 37.96 26.31
CA GLY A 6 3.25 37.02 26.65
C GLY A 6 3.78 35.59 26.63
N ILE A 7 3.91 35.00 27.83
CA ILE A 7 4.32 33.61 28.03
C ILE A 7 3.25 32.72 27.38
N TYR A 8 3.57 32.15 26.23
CA TYR A 8 2.69 31.23 25.53
C TYR A 8 2.53 29.95 26.37
N GLN A 9 1.47 29.87 27.17
CA GLN A 9 1.13 28.66 27.91
C GLN A 9 0.87 27.53 26.91
N LYS A 10 1.82 26.59 26.84
CA LYS A 10 1.69 25.35 26.08
C LYS A 10 0.52 24.57 26.67
N ARG A 11 -0.65 24.58 26.01
CA ARG A 11 -1.85 23.84 26.46
C ARG A 11 -1.49 22.37 26.67
N LYS A 12 -1.36 21.98 27.94
CA LYS A 12 -1.13 20.59 28.40
C LYS A 12 -2.46 19.85 28.25
N GLY A 13 -2.60 19.01 27.23
CA GLY A 13 -3.77 18.12 27.13
C GLY A 13 -4.13 17.59 25.74
N TYR A 14 -3.63 18.17 24.65
CA TYR A 14 -3.97 17.68 23.31
C TYR A 14 -2.98 16.61 22.85
N VAL A 15 -3.48 15.40 22.57
CA VAL A 15 -2.74 14.36 21.84
C VAL A 15 -2.32 14.96 20.50
N GLN A 16 -1.02 14.89 20.19
CA GLN A 16 -0.51 15.46 18.95
C GLN A 16 -1.04 14.67 17.74
N ASN A 17 -1.44 15.37 16.67
CA ASN A 17 -1.93 14.74 15.44
C ASN A 17 -0.96 13.67 14.90
N SER A 18 0.35 13.88 15.05
CA SER A 18 1.38 12.91 14.66
C SER A 18 1.28 11.59 15.44
N VAL A 19 0.94 11.64 16.74
CA VAL A 19 0.78 10.46 17.58
C VAL A 19 -0.49 9.70 17.20
N LEU A 20 -1.59 10.40 16.93
CA LEU A 20 -2.83 9.77 16.46
C LEU A 20 -2.62 9.00 15.14
N LEU A 21 -1.88 9.58 14.19
CA LEU A 21 -1.55 8.91 12.93
C LEU A 21 -0.65 7.68 13.13
N LEU A 22 0.29 7.73 14.07
CA LEU A 22 1.12 6.56 14.42
C LEU A 22 0.31 5.44 15.06
N ILE A 23 -0.62 5.79 15.95
CA ILE A 23 -1.54 4.81 16.58
C ILE A 23 -2.43 4.19 15.51
N ALA A 24 -3.04 5.00 14.64
CA ALA A 24 -3.85 4.52 13.52
C ALA A 24 -3.06 3.57 12.61
N PHE A 25 -1.84 3.92 12.22
CA PHE A 25 -1.01 3.01 11.44
C PHE A 25 -0.70 1.71 12.20
N ALA A 26 -0.38 1.80 13.49
CA ALA A 26 -0.01 0.65 14.31
C ALA A 26 -1.16 -0.36 14.49
N THR A 27 -2.43 0.09 14.56
CA THR A 27 -3.58 -0.81 14.72
C THR A 27 -3.84 -1.69 13.50
N ALA A 28 -3.37 -1.29 12.32
CA ALA A 28 -3.41 -2.12 11.11
C ALA A 28 -2.11 -2.91 10.87
N PHE A 29 -0.98 -2.39 11.36
CA PHE A 29 0.34 -2.97 11.08
C PHE A 29 0.70 -4.11 12.05
N PHE A 30 0.38 -3.99 13.34
CA PHE A 30 0.73 -4.98 14.37
C PHE A 30 -0.37 -5.98 14.81
N PRO A 31 -1.64 -5.96 14.36
CA PRO A 31 -2.67 -6.77 14.99
C PRO A 31 -2.42 -8.28 14.83
N ARG A 32 -1.85 -8.73 13.70
CA ARG A 32 -1.56 -10.15 13.45
C ARG A 32 -0.53 -10.74 14.39
N ILE A 33 0.53 -9.99 14.71
CA ILE A 33 1.50 -10.48 15.70
C ILE A 33 0.89 -10.54 17.10
N LEU A 34 -0.09 -9.68 17.42
CA LEU A 34 -0.83 -9.75 18.68
C LEU A 34 -1.74 -11.00 18.72
N GLU A 35 -2.44 -11.29 17.62
CA GLU A 35 -3.24 -12.52 17.49
C GLU A 35 -2.37 -13.77 17.60
N ALA A 36 -1.21 -13.78 16.94
CA ALA A 36 -0.26 -14.90 16.98
C ALA A 36 0.27 -15.21 18.40
N VAL A 37 0.26 -14.23 19.32
CA VAL A 37 0.61 -14.44 20.73
C VAL A 37 -0.60 -14.66 21.64
N GLY A 38 -1.80 -14.83 21.07
CA GLY A 38 -3.02 -15.22 21.79
C GLY A 38 -4.08 -14.13 21.93
N ALA A 39 -3.92 -12.95 21.31
CA ALA A 39 -5.01 -11.97 21.25
C ALA A 39 -6.17 -12.52 20.39
N PRO A 40 -7.43 -12.12 20.66
CA PRO A 40 -8.57 -12.64 19.92
C PRO A 40 -8.62 -12.05 18.49
N ALA A 41 -9.05 -12.86 17.51
CA ALA A 41 -9.12 -12.51 16.09
C ALA A 41 -9.76 -11.14 15.74
N PRO A 42 -10.77 -10.63 16.48
CA PRO A 42 -11.30 -9.28 16.27
C PRO A 42 -10.26 -8.15 16.35
N VAL A 43 -9.08 -8.38 16.96
CA VAL A 43 -7.99 -7.39 16.97
C VAL A 43 -7.55 -6.99 15.55
N ASN A 44 -7.66 -7.91 14.59
CA ASN A 44 -7.37 -7.65 13.17
C ASN A 44 -8.33 -6.68 12.50
N PHE A 45 -9.48 -6.38 13.13
CA PHE A 45 -10.49 -5.45 12.64
C PHE A 45 -10.42 -4.10 13.36
N LEU A 46 -9.56 -3.96 14.37
CA LEU A 46 -9.46 -2.73 15.16
C LEU A 46 -9.13 -1.51 14.29
N HIS A 47 -8.38 -1.69 13.21
CA HIS A 47 -8.03 -0.60 12.31
C HIS A 47 -9.27 0.05 11.66
N PHE A 48 -10.32 -0.70 11.32
CA PHE A 48 -11.57 -0.13 10.81
C PHE A 48 -12.26 0.82 11.79
N ALA A 49 -12.08 0.61 13.09
CA ALA A 49 -12.63 1.47 14.14
C ALA A 49 -11.70 2.62 14.53
N VAL A 50 -10.38 2.50 14.29
CA VAL A 50 -9.39 3.48 14.76
C VAL A 50 -8.90 4.39 13.64
N VAL A 51 -8.56 3.85 12.48
CA VAL A 51 -7.94 4.62 11.39
C VAL A 51 -8.87 5.71 10.85
N PRO A 52 -10.13 5.42 10.47
CA PRO A 52 -10.99 6.46 9.91
C PRO A 52 -11.27 7.59 10.92
N PRO A 53 -11.68 7.34 12.18
CA PRO A 53 -11.91 8.41 13.15
C PRO A 53 -10.65 9.22 13.48
N ALA A 54 -9.49 8.56 13.67
CA ALA A 54 -8.24 9.27 13.92
C ALA A 54 -7.85 10.17 12.75
N CYS A 55 -7.98 9.67 11.51
CA CYS A 55 -7.68 10.45 10.31
C CYS A 55 -8.66 11.62 10.13
N ILE A 56 -9.97 11.40 10.32
CA ILE A 56 -11.00 12.45 10.23
C ILE A 56 -10.72 13.54 11.28
N TYR A 57 -10.44 13.16 12.52
CA TYR A 57 -10.07 14.11 13.57
C TYR A 57 -8.84 14.94 13.18
N VAL A 58 -7.80 14.28 12.66
CA VAL A 58 -6.58 14.96 12.19
C VAL A 58 -6.89 15.90 11.03
N ILE A 59 -7.71 15.51 10.06
CA ILE A 59 -8.07 16.35 8.90
C ILE A 59 -8.84 17.59 9.36
N ILE A 60 -9.81 17.45 10.28
CA ILE A 60 -10.63 18.56 10.79
C ILE A 60 -9.79 19.53 11.63
N THR A 61 -8.87 19.00 12.46
CA THR A 61 -8.06 19.83 13.37
C THR A 61 -6.81 20.40 12.70
N ALA A 62 -6.28 19.75 11.67
CA ALA A 62 -5.12 20.21 10.93
C ALA A 62 -5.51 21.38 10.03
N ARG A 63 -5.18 22.60 10.48
CA ARG A 63 -5.33 23.81 9.67
C ARG A 63 -4.22 23.87 8.62
N ALA A 64 -4.47 23.27 7.45
CA ALA A 64 -3.62 23.44 6.27
C ALA A 64 -3.56 24.92 5.89
N LYS A 65 -2.35 25.45 5.69
CA LYS A 65 -2.14 26.87 5.36
C LYS A 65 -1.74 27.11 3.90
N ASP A 66 -1.25 26.07 3.21
CA ASP A 66 -0.81 26.17 1.82
C ASP A 66 -1.97 25.87 0.86
N ARG A 67 -2.19 26.75 -0.13
CA ARG A 67 -3.21 26.57 -1.17
C ARG A 67 -3.03 25.27 -1.94
N ARG A 68 -1.78 24.85 -2.21
CA ARG A 68 -1.51 23.59 -2.92
C ARG A 68 -1.90 22.37 -2.08
N GLN A 69 -1.56 22.40 -0.79
CA GLN A 69 -1.94 21.39 0.18
C GLN A 69 -3.47 21.27 0.26
N VAL A 70 -4.17 22.40 0.43
CA VAL A 70 -5.64 22.42 0.47
C VAL A 70 -6.24 21.85 -0.82
N ALA A 71 -5.76 22.26 -1.99
CA ALA A 71 -6.26 21.75 -3.27
C ALA A 71 -6.05 20.24 -3.43
N ALA A 72 -4.92 19.70 -2.97
CA ALA A 72 -4.66 18.26 -2.99
C ALA A 72 -5.58 17.51 -2.01
N THR A 73 -5.71 18.00 -0.78
CA THR A 73 -6.61 17.44 0.25
C THR A 73 -8.06 17.43 -0.22
N VAL A 74 -8.56 18.55 -0.77
CA VAL A 74 -9.95 18.65 -1.25
C VAL A 74 -10.19 17.72 -2.45
N ALA A 75 -9.28 17.70 -3.43
CA ALA A 75 -9.41 16.82 -4.60
C ALA A 75 -9.48 15.34 -4.18
N LEU A 76 -8.59 14.92 -3.28
CA LEU A 76 -8.55 13.55 -2.77
C LEU A 76 -9.80 13.21 -1.95
N LEU A 77 -10.27 14.11 -1.09
CA LEU A 77 -11.51 13.92 -0.34
C LEU A 77 -12.72 13.77 -1.26
N VAL A 78 -12.83 14.61 -2.29
CA VAL A 78 -13.92 14.50 -3.29
C VAL A 78 -13.84 13.18 -4.04
N GLY A 79 -12.66 12.74 -4.46
CA GLY A 79 -12.48 11.43 -5.09
C GLY A 79 -12.95 10.27 -4.20
N LEU A 80 -12.60 10.30 -2.91
CA LEU A 80 -13.04 9.31 -1.92
C LEU A 80 -14.57 9.30 -1.75
N LEU A 81 -15.20 10.47 -1.67
CA LEU A 81 -16.67 10.58 -1.57
C LEU A 81 -17.39 10.11 -2.83
N ILE A 82 -16.85 10.41 -4.03
CA ILE A 82 -17.39 9.88 -5.30
C ILE A 82 -17.34 8.36 -5.31
N PHE A 83 -16.22 7.77 -4.89
CA PHE A 83 -16.07 6.32 -4.84
C PHE A 83 -17.05 5.69 -3.84
N LEU A 84 -17.21 6.27 -2.65
CA LEU A 84 -18.21 5.83 -1.67
C LEU A 84 -19.64 5.88 -2.24
N ALA A 85 -20.00 6.95 -2.93
CA ALA A 85 -21.32 7.10 -3.56
C ALA A 85 -21.58 6.00 -4.60
N ILE A 86 -20.59 5.67 -5.43
CA ILE A 86 -20.69 4.59 -6.42
C ILE A 86 -20.79 3.22 -5.75
N MET A 87 -19.99 2.95 -4.72
CA MET A 87 -20.10 1.70 -3.94
C MET A 87 -21.47 1.54 -3.29
N THR A 88 -22.05 2.64 -2.81
CA THR A 88 -23.39 2.65 -2.20
C THR A 88 -24.46 2.39 -3.26
N ALA A 89 -24.37 3.05 -4.42
CA ALA A 89 -25.29 2.81 -5.54
C ALA A 89 -25.21 1.36 -6.05
N SER A 90 -23.99 0.81 -6.12
CA SER A 90 -23.74 -0.59 -6.44
C SER A 90 -24.38 -1.55 -5.44
N ALA A 91 -24.24 -1.28 -4.14
CA ALA A 91 -24.86 -2.10 -3.11
C ALA A 91 -26.38 -2.05 -3.15
N LEU A 92 -26.97 -0.87 -3.35
CA LEU A 92 -28.42 -0.71 -3.49
C LEU A 92 -28.97 -1.44 -4.71
N LEU A 93 -28.26 -1.40 -5.85
CA LEU A 93 -28.66 -2.10 -7.07
C LEU A 93 -28.66 -3.63 -6.90
N ASN A 94 -27.76 -4.16 -6.06
CA ASN A 94 -27.52 -5.59 -5.94
C ASN A 94 -27.88 -6.16 -4.56
N GLU A 95 -28.65 -5.40 -3.76
CA GLU A 95 -29.07 -5.79 -2.42
C GLU A 95 -27.91 -6.20 -1.50
N ALA A 96 -26.73 -5.60 -1.68
CA ALA A 96 -25.59 -5.87 -0.82
C ALA A 96 -25.77 -5.16 0.53
N GLY A 97 -25.36 -5.83 1.60
CA GLY A 97 -25.46 -5.34 2.97
C GLY A 97 -24.77 -3.99 3.20
N LEU A 98 -25.27 -3.20 4.15
CA LEU A 98 -24.60 -1.94 4.55
C LEU A 98 -23.18 -2.21 5.07
N ILE A 99 -22.98 -3.32 5.79
CA ILE A 99 -21.65 -3.72 6.28
C ILE A 99 -20.71 -4.03 5.12
N ASN A 100 -21.22 -4.56 4.00
CA ASN A 100 -20.41 -4.79 2.81
C ASN A 100 -19.88 -3.48 2.25
N VAL A 101 -20.73 -2.43 2.18
CA VAL A 101 -20.30 -1.09 1.74
C VAL A 101 -19.24 -0.55 2.67
N PHE A 102 -19.48 -0.58 3.98
CA PHE A 102 -18.55 -0.02 4.97
C PHE A 102 -17.19 -0.72 4.95
N VAL A 103 -17.16 -2.04 5.09
CA VAL A 103 -15.91 -2.81 5.14
C VAL A 103 -15.22 -2.81 3.77
N GLY A 104 -15.96 -3.03 2.68
CA GLY A 104 -15.40 -3.01 1.32
C GLY A 104 -14.80 -1.65 0.97
N TYR A 105 -15.46 -0.56 1.33
CA TYR A 105 -14.93 0.79 1.13
C TYR A 105 -13.64 0.98 1.92
N LEU A 106 -13.63 0.67 3.21
CA LEU A 106 -12.44 0.87 4.04
C LEU A 106 -11.26 0.00 3.58
N LEU A 107 -11.49 -1.27 3.22
CA LEU A 107 -10.44 -2.13 2.66
C LEU A 107 -9.73 -1.49 1.46
N LEU A 108 -10.49 -0.84 0.58
CA LEU A 108 -9.96 -0.22 -0.64
C LEU A 108 -9.35 1.17 -0.42
N VAL A 109 -9.85 1.94 0.54
CA VAL A 109 -9.49 3.37 0.66
C VAL A 109 -8.80 3.79 1.96
N GLU A 110 -8.70 2.93 2.96
CA GLU A 110 -8.11 3.29 4.26
C GLU A 110 -6.69 3.84 4.12
N GLY A 111 -5.87 3.26 3.24
CA GLY A 111 -4.55 3.79 2.90
C GLY A 111 -4.60 5.24 2.39
N TYR A 112 -5.57 5.56 1.54
CA TYR A 112 -5.75 6.91 0.99
C TYR A 112 -6.28 7.90 2.04
N ILE A 113 -7.13 7.45 2.96
CA ILE A 113 -7.58 8.24 4.12
C ILE A 113 -6.38 8.58 5.02
N LEU A 114 -5.48 7.63 5.28
CA LEU A 114 -4.25 7.88 6.02
C LEU A 114 -3.35 8.89 5.28
N LEU A 115 -3.15 8.73 3.97
CA LEU A 115 -2.39 9.68 3.16
C LEU A 115 -2.98 11.09 3.27
N LEU A 116 -4.30 11.22 3.09
CA LEU A 116 -5.04 12.47 3.20
C LEU A 116 -4.80 13.15 4.55
N ALA A 117 -4.81 12.38 5.64
CA ALA A 117 -4.54 12.90 6.98
C ALA A 117 -3.07 13.31 7.15
N ILE A 118 -2.11 12.50 6.70
CA ILE A 118 -0.67 12.83 6.72
C ILE A 118 -0.40 14.13 5.98
N ILE A 119 -0.87 14.28 4.74
CA ILE A 119 -0.62 15.49 3.93
C ILE A 119 -1.33 16.72 4.51
N SER A 120 -2.42 16.56 5.25
CA SER A 120 -3.17 17.68 5.86
C SER A 120 -2.43 18.28 7.06
N VAL A 121 -1.59 17.51 7.75
CA VAL A 121 -0.85 17.98 8.93
C VAL A 121 0.23 19.02 8.57
N PRO A 122 0.25 20.20 9.21
CA PRO A 122 1.32 21.18 9.05
C PRO A 122 2.52 20.87 9.97
N PHE A 123 3.27 19.81 9.67
CA PHE A 123 4.41 19.43 10.50
C PHE A 123 5.47 20.54 10.63
N SER A 124 6.01 20.70 11.84
CA SER A 124 7.31 21.33 12.04
C SER A 124 8.43 20.33 11.71
N ALA A 125 9.66 20.82 11.46
CA ALA A 125 10.80 19.93 11.21
C ALA A 125 10.98 18.90 12.34
N GLU A 126 10.92 19.34 13.60
CA GLU A 126 11.08 18.44 14.76
C GLU A 126 9.96 17.38 14.87
N SER A 127 8.70 17.81 14.74
CA SER A 127 7.55 16.88 14.81
C SER A 127 7.55 15.88 13.66
N PHE A 128 7.94 16.31 12.46
CA PHE A 128 8.13 15.43 11.32
C PHE A 128 9.25 14.42 11.56
N GLN A 129 10.41 14.86 12.06
CA GLN A 129 11.53 13.97 12.37
C GLN A 129 11.15 12.92 13.42
N ARG A 130 10.31 13.28 14.40
CA ARG A 130 9.76 12.33 15.38
C ARG A 130 8.82 11.32 14.71
N PHE A 131 7.88 11.79 13.89
CA PHE A 131 6.96 10.93 13.15
C PHE A 131 7.71 9.94 12.23
N ARG A 132 8.67 10.45 11.44
CA ARG A 132 9.54 9.66 10.58
C ARG A 132 10.33 8.59 11.34
N ARG A 133 10.92 8.94 12.49
CA ARG A 133 11.66 7.99 13.33
C ARG A 133 10.78 6.84 13.81
N TRP A 134 9.54 7.11 14.22
CA TRP A 134 8.61 6.06 14.64
C TRP A 134 8.19 5.16 13.48
N MET A 135 7.87 5.73 12.32
CA MET A 135 7.56 4.93 11.11
C MET A 135 8.74 4.03 10.70
N LEU A 136 9.97 4.56 10.73
CA LEU A 136 11.18 3.76 10.50
C LEU A 136 11.41 2.72 11.60
N GLY A 137 11.04 3.04 12.85
CA GLY A 137 11.06 2.09 13.96
C GLY A 137 10.12 0.91 13.72
N PHE A 138 8.89 1.15 13.27
CA PHE A 138 7.94 0.08 12.91
C PHE A 138 8.46 -0.79 11.77
N ALA A 139 9.03 -0.17 10.73
CA ALA A 139 9.65 -0.89 9.62
C ALA A 139 10.85 -1.75 10.08
N LEU A 140 11.69 -1.21 10.97
CA LEU A 140 12.83 -1.92 11.52
C LEU A 140 12.38 -3.10 12.40
N THR A 141 11.38 -2.91 13.26
CA THR A 141 10.79 -4.00 14.03
C THR A 141 10.26 -5.09 13.12
N HIS A 142 9.56 -4.74 12.04
CA HIS A 142 9.08 -5.69 11.04
C HIS A 142 10.24 -6.47 10.38
N LEU A 143 11.31 -5.78 9.98
CA LEU A 143 12.50 -6.40 9.39
C LEU A 143 13.19 -7.37 10.37
N ILE A 144 13.36 -6.96 11.63
CA ILE A 144 13.96 -7.77 12.69
C ILE A 144 13.11 -9.02 12.95
N LEU A 145 11.78 -8.88 13.01
CA LEU A 145 10.88 -10.01 13.19
C LEU A 145 10.94 -11.00 12.02
N ALA A 146 10.98 -10.51 10.77
CA ALA A 146 11.12 -11.38 9.60
C ALA A 146 12.45 -12.13 9.60
N MET A 147 13.55 -11.46 9.97
CA MET A 147 14.85 -12.10 10.14
C MET A 147 14.84 -13.14 11.26
N GLY A 148 14.22 -12.80 12.40
CA GLY A 148 14.05 -13.71 13.54
C GLY A 148 13.25 -14.95 13.15
N GLN A 149 12.13 -14.79 12.45
CA GLN A 149 11.33 -15.90 11.93
C GLN A 149 12.16 -16.81 11.03
N LYS A 150 12.92 -16.24 10.08
CA LYS A 150 13.82 -17.03 9.23
C LYS A 150 14.77 -17.90 10.05
N ILE A 151 15.50 -17.28 11.00
CA ILE A 151 16.47 -17.98 11.84
C ILE A 151 15.79 -19.08 12.67
N LEU A 152 14.64 -18.78 13.29
CA LEU A 152 13.93 -19.75 14.12
C LEU A 152 13.33 -20.90 13.31
N LEU A 153 12.88 -20.67 12.08
CA LEU A 153 12.42 -21.70 11.15
C LEU A 153 13.57 -22.60 10.69
N ASP A 154 14.72 -22.01 10.37
CA ASP A 154 15.92 -22.74 9.97
C ASP A 154 16.43 -23.63 11.12
N LEU A 155 16.33 -23.15 12.37
CA LEU A 155 16.65 -23.91 13.59
C LEU A 155 15.55 -24.89 14.02
N ARG A 156 14.41 -24.93 13.32
CA ARG A 156 13.22 -25.74 13.68
C ARG A 156 12.66 -25.48 15.08
N ILE A 157 12.85 -24.26 15.59
CA ILE A 157 12.28 -23.79 16.86
C ILE A 157 10.87 -23.25 16.64
N LEU A 158 10.66 -22.56 15.51
CA LEU A 158 9.34 -22.04 15.15
C LEU A 158 8.56 -23.12 14.39
N GLU A 159 7.37 -23.45 14.88
CA GLU A 159 6.49 -24.44 14.25
C GLU A 159 5.97 -23.94 12.89
N LEU A 160 5.93 -24.86 11.94
CA LEU A 160 5.34 -24.60 10.63
C LEU A 160 3.82 -24.58 10.76
N GLN A 161 3.20 -23.53 10.23
CA GLN A 161 1.75 -23.50 10.07
C GLN A 161 1.33 -24.52 8.99
N ALA A 162 0.26 -25.27 9.27
CA ALA A 162 -0.13 -26.45 8.48
C ALA A 162 -0.35 -26.17 6.98
N ASP A 163 -0.79 -24.94 6.65
CA ASP A 163 -1.15 -24.54 5.29
C ASP A 163 -0.08 -23.68 4.58
N LEU A 164 1.10 -23.51 5.17
CA LEU A 164 2.15 -22.64 4.65
C LEU A 164 3.46 -23.39 4.42
N THR A 165 4.15 -23.09 3.32
CA THR A 165 5.53 -23.54 3.13
C THR A 165 6.46 -22.91 4.17
N ARG A 166 7.65 -23.47 4.38
CA ARG A 166 8.62 -22.91 5.34
C ARG A 166 8.97 -21.47 4.96
N GLU A 167 9.14 -21.21 3.68
CA GLU A 167 9.45 -19.91 3.12
C GLU A 167 8.31 -18.91 3.35
N ASP A 168 7.05 -19.33 3.14
CA ASP A 168 5.87 -18.49 3.36
C ASP A 168 5.66 -18.07 4.83
N ASN A 169 6.30 -18.74 5.79
CA ASN A 169 6.23 -18.39 7.21
C ASN A 169 7.11 -17.18 7.57
N ILE A 170 7.90 -16.63 6.64
CA ILE A 170 8.70 -15.41 6.85
C ILE A 170 7.85 -14.18 6.52
N GLN A 171 7.14 -13.65 7.52
CA GLN A 171 6.07 -12.65 7.34
C GLN A 171 6.25 -11.36 8.18
N GLY A 172 7.29 -11.29 9.02
CA GLY A 172 7.49 -10.19 9.97
C GLY A 172 6.27 -9.98 10.88
N VAL A 173 5.81 -8.74 11.02
CA VAL A 173 4.59 -8.40 11.79
C VAL A 173 3.29 -9.02 11.24
N PHE A 174 3.29 -9.51 10.00
CA PHE A 174 2.11 -10.09 9.36
C PHE A 174 2.01 -11.60 9.58
N TYR A 175 2.72 -12.13 10.57
CA TYR A 175 2.78 -13.56 10.89
C TYR A 175 1.40 -14.20 11.04
N VAL A 176 1.28 -15.46 10.59
CA VAL A 176 0.02 -16.23 10.54
C VAL A 176 -1.03 -15.60 9.62
N SER A 177 -0.64 -15.21 8.39
CA SER A 177 -1.60 -14.81 7.37
C SER A 177 -1.36 -15.43 6.01
N GLY A 178 -2.47 -15.77 5.34
CA GLY A 178 -2.47 -16.15 3.92
C GLY A 178 -1.94 -15.00 3.07
N GLY A 179 -0.79 -15.20 2.43
CA GLY A 179 -0.09 -14.16 1.65
C GLY A 179 0.72 -13.15 2.47
N GLY A 180 0.87 -13.34 3.78
CA GLY A 180 1.61 -12.43 4.66
C GLY A 180 3.08 -12.21 4.25
N HIS A 181 3.73 -13.24 3.70
CA HIS A 181 5.10 -13.15 3.16
C HIS A 181 5.21 -12.14 2.01
N VAL A 182 4.18 -12.04 1.16
CA VAL A 182 4.12 -11.08 0.05
C VAL A 182 4.02 -9.65 0.57
N VAL A 183 3.10 -9.45 1.52
CA VAL A 183 2.86 -8.15 2.17
C VAL A 183 4.14 -7.68 2.86
N SER A 184 4.74 -8.60 3.63
CA SER A 184 6.03 -8.41 4.29
C SER A 184 7.09 -7.95 3.31
N ALA A 185 7.22 -8.65 2.17
CA ALA A 185 8.16 -8.32 1.12
C ALA A 185 8.00 -6.93 0.53
N PHE A 186 6.76 -6.52 0.23
CA PHE A 186 6.50 -5.16 -0.20
C PHE A 186 6.90 -4.14 0.86
N VAL A 187 6.58 -4.39 2.13
CA VAL A 187 6.83 -3.46 3.24
C VAL A 187 8.33 -3.24 3.43
N TYR A 188 9.14 -4.28 3.62
CA TYR A 188 10.57 -4.08 3.85
C TYR A 188 11.32 -3.60 2.60
N MET A 189 10.89 -3.96 1.39
CA MET A 189 11.52 -3.43 0.16
C MET A 189 11.22 -1.93 0.00
N SER A 190 9.97 -1.51 0.15
CA SER A 190 9.59 -0.10 0.04
C SER A 190 10.24 0.75 1.12
N PHE A 191 10.28 0.27 2.37
CA PHE A 191 10.98 0.98 3.45
C PHE A 191 12.50 0.97 3.26
N GLY A 192 13.09 -0.11 2.77
CA GLY A 192 14.52 -0.18 2.46
C GLY A 192 14.92 0.86 1.41
N LEU A 193 14.14 0.97 0.32
CA LEU A 193 14.36 2.00 -0.70
C LEU A 193 14.12 3.42 -0.16
N TYR A 194 13.05 3.61 0.61
CA TYR A 194 12.79 4.90 1.28
C TYR A 194 13.98 5.32 2.16
N TYR A 195 14.48 4.40 3.00
CA TYR A 195 15.63 4.67 3.87
C TYR A 195 16.88 4.99 3.05
N PHE A 196 17.14 4.23 1.98
CA PHE A 196 18.27 4.47 1.08
C PHE A 196 18.24 5.87 0.46
N ILE A 197 17.04 6.35 0.09
CA ILE A 197 16.86 7.66 -0.54
C ILE A 197 16.87 8.78 0.50
N SER A 198 16.12 8.66 1.60
CA SER A 198 15.87 9.76 2.55
C SER A 198 16.94 9.92 3.63
N ALA A 199 17.67 8.87 4.02
CA ALA A 199 18.66 8.93 5.10
C ALA A 199 20.03 9.46 4.64
N LYS A 200 20.08 10.63 3.99
CA LYS A 200 21.32 11.18 3.37
C LYS A 200 22.47 11.42 4.35
N SER A 201 22.19 11.61 5.64
CA SER A 201 23.20 11.75 6.70
C SER A 201 23.89 10.43 7.08
N VAL A 202 23.36 9.29 6.62
CA VAL A 202 23.89 7.96 6.91
C VAL A 202 24.82 7.52 5.77
N PRO A 203 25.99 6.91 6.07
CA PRO A 203 26.90 6.39 5.04
C PRO A 203 26.19 5.47 4.04
N ILE A 204 26.62 5.55 2.77
CA ILE A 204 25.98 4.80 1.68
C ILE A 204 26.03 3.28 1.89
N TRP A 205 27.10 2.75 2.50
CA TRP A 205 27.23 1.32 2.75
C TRP A 205 26.14 0.80 3.71
N LEU A 206 25.81 1.54 4.77
CA LEU A 206 24.79 1.13 5.73
C LEU A 206 23.39 1.23 5.12
N ARG A 207 23.14 2.28 4.33
CA ARG A 207 21.91 2.40 3.55
C ARG A 207 21.74 1.24 2.56
N SER A 208 22.82 0.86 1.88
CA SER A 208 22.83 -0.26 0.94
C SER A 208 22.62 -1.59 1.67
N ALA A 209 23.22 -1.78 2.85
CA ALA A 209 23.05 -2.97 3.66
C ALA A 209 21.57 -3.22 4.03
N ILE A 210 20.80 -2.18 4.36
CA ILE A 210 19.35 -2.34 4.63
C ILE A 210 18.59 -2.81 3.39
N VAL A 211 18.91 -2.28 2.21
CA VAL A 211 18.29 -2.74 0.95
C VAL A 211 18.69 -4.19 0.65
N LEU A 212 19.95 -4.57 0.90
CA LEU A 212 20.42 -5.94 0.71
C LEU A 212 19.74 -6.92 1.68
N VAL A 213 19.54 -6.52 2.95
CA VAL A 213 18.80 -7.34 3.93
C VAL A 213 17.34 -7.49 3.51
N ALA A 214 16.69 -6.41 3.06
CA ALA A 214 15.33 -6.45 2.52
C ALA A 214 15.25 -7.41 1.31
N PHE A 215 16.20 -7.30 0.37
CA PHE A 215 16.25 -8.19 -0.80
C PHE A 215 16.50 -9.66 -0.42
N PHE A 216 17.39 -9.91 0.54
CA PHE A 216 17.64 -11.26 1.06
C PHE A 216 16.38 -11.87 1.69
N LEU A 217 15.62 -11.10 2.45
CA LEU A 217 14.35 -11.55 3.02
C LEU A 217 13.30 -11.80 1.92
N LEU A 218 13.28 -11.00 0.85
CA LEU A 218 12.39 -11.22 -0.31
C LEU A 218 12.61 -12.59 -0.91
N VAL A 219 13.87 -12.94 -1.17
CA VAL A 219 14.25 -14.24 -1.72
C VAL A 219 13.97 -15.36 -0.72
N SER A 220 14.27 -15.13 0.56
CA SER A 220 14.05 -16.13 1.61
C SER A 220 12.56 -16.47 1.82
N ALA A 221 11.68 -15.48 1.64
CA ALA A 221 10.24 -15.61 1.84
C ALA A 221 9.47 -16.08 0.59
N ASP A 222 10.18 -16.55 -0.46
CA ASP A 222 9.66 -16.89 -1.81
C ASP A 222 8.68 -15.83 -2.38
N ALA A 223 8.90 -14.56 -2.05
CA ALA A 223 8.00 -13.46 -2.43
C ALA A 223 8.34 -12.89 -3.81
N LYS A 224 8.64 -13.75 -4.79
CA LYS A 224 9.12 -13.42 -6.13
C LYS A 224 8.23 -12.46 -6.93
N GLN A 225 6.91 -12.50 -6.73
CA GLN A 225 5.96 -11.53 -7.30
C GLN A 225 6.34 -10.09 -6.97
N VAL A 226 6.90 -9.84 -5.77
CA VAL A 226 7.32 -8.51 -5.35
C VAL A 226 8.47 -8.01 -6.22
N LEU A 227 9.45 -8.86 -6.53
CA LEU A 227 10.54 -8.50 -7.43
C LEU A 227 10.01 -8.14 -8.82
N MET A 228 9.09 -8.94 -9.37
CA MET A 228 8.47 -8.67 -10.66
C MET A 228 7.71 -7.34 -10.69
N VAL A 229 6.97 -7.03 -9.63
CA VAL A 229 6.25 -5.75 -9.48
C VAL A 229 7.20 -4.58 -9.46
N PHE A 230 8.29 -4.66 -8.69
CA PHE A 230 9.29 -3.58 -8.62
C PHE A 230 9.98 -3.39 -9.97
N LEU A 231 10.34 -4.46 -10.67
CA LEU A 231 10.96 -4.38 -11.99
C LEU A 231 10.01 -3.76 -13.02
N LEU A 232 8.74 -4.20 -13.07
CA LEU A 232 7.75 -3.65 -14.00
C LEU A 232 7.44 -2.18 -13.68
N ALA A 233 7.32 -1.82 -12.39
CA ALA A 233 7.12 -0.44 -11.96
C ALA A 233 8.28 0.45 -12.41
N TRP A 234 9.51 -0.07 -12.32
CA TRP A 234 10.70 0.63 -12.75
C TRP A 234 10.73 0.83 -14.27
N VAL A 235 10.44 -0.21 -15.06
CA VAL A 235 10.33 -0.12 -16.52
C VAL A 235 9.28 0.91 -16.94
N ILE A 236 8.08 0.86 -16.36
CA ILE A 236 7.02 1.83 -16.67
C ILE A 236 7.47 3.25 -16.29
N LEU A 237 8.12 3.42 -15.14
CA LEU A 237 8.64 4.74 -14.74
C LEU A 237 9.66 5.27 -15.74
N ILE A 238 10.57 4.44 -16.24
CA ILE A 238 11.55 4.83 -17.26
C ILE A 238 10.83 5.32 -18.52
N LEU A 239 9.82 4.58 -18.99
CA LEU A 239 9.02 4.94 -20.15
C LEU A 239 8.23 6.24 -19.96
N LEU A 240 7.77 6.52 -18.74
CA LEU A 240 7.05 7.77 -18.42
C LEU A 240 7.98 8.97 -18.18
N SER A 241 9.24 8.71 -17.83
CA SER A 241 10.24 9.74 -17.51
C SER A 241 11.16 10.09 -18.68
N VAL A 242 10.83 9.68 -19.91
CA VAL A 242 11.57 10.02 -21.14
C VAL A 242 11.48 11.52 -21.44
N LYS A 243 12.33 12.30 -20.77
CA LYS A 243 12.59 13.71 -21.07
C LYS A 243 14.02 13.94 -21.54
N ASP A 244 14.94 13.12 -21.05
CA ASP A 244 16.36 13.16 -21.37
C ASP A 244 16.76 11.78 -21.91
N ILE A 245 17.17 11.73 -23.18
CA ILE A 245 17.58 10.51 -23.87
C ILE A 245 18.78 9.85 -23.19
N ARG A 246 19.70 10.63 -22.61
CA ARG A 246 20.89 10.12 -21.92
C ARG A 246 20.51 9.40 -20.64
N VAL A 247 19.65 10.04 -19.83
CA VAL A 247 19.15 9.44 -18.58
C VAL A 247 18.32 8.19 -18.88
N THR A 248 17.48 8.26 -19.93
CA THR A 248 16.70 7.11 -20.40
C THR A 248 17.60 5.96 -20.80
N LEU A 249 18.66 6.21 -21.58
CA LEU A 249 19.62 5.19 -22.00
C LEU A 249 20.35 4.57 -20.80
N GLN A 250 20.74 5.38 -19.81
CA GLN A 250 21.35 4.87 -18.56
C GLN A 250 20.42 3.91 -17.83
N TYR A 251 19.14 4.24 -17.73
CA TYR A 251 18.15 3.36 -17.11
C TYR A 251 17.90 2.08 -17.91
N VAL A 252 17.84 2.16 -19.24
CA VAL A 252 17.69 0.98 -20.11
C VAL A 252 18.90 0.05 -19.98
N ILE A 253 20.12 0.59 -19.97
CA ILE A 253 21.34 -0.21 -19.74
C ILE A 253 21.29 -0.87 -18.37
N ALA A 254 20.95 -0.13 -17.31
CA ALA A 254 20.82 -0.69 -15.97
C ALA A 254 19.77 -1.80 -15.91
N ALA A 255 18.62 -1.62 -16.56
CA ALA A 255 17.56 -2.62 -16.64
C ALA A 255 18.01 -3.88 -17.40
N ALA A 256 18.73 -3.73 -18.51
CA ALA A 256 19.27 -4.85 -19.28
C ALA A 256 20.29 -5.65 -18.46
N VAL A 257 21.20 -4.98 -17.74
CA VAL A 257 22.19 -5.63 -16.86
C VAL A 257 21.50 -6.38 -15.72
N ILE A 258 20.54 -5.74 -15.04
CA ILE A 258 19.79 -6.40 -13.95
C ILE A 258 18.97 -7.58 -14.48
N GLY A 259 18.33 -7.43 -15.65
CA GLY A 259 17.58 -8.51 -16.30
C GLY A 259 18.47 -9.71 -16.66
N TYR A 260 19.68 -9.46 -17.17
CA TYR A 260 20.64 -10.51 -17.46
C TYR A 260 21.13 -11.22 -16.18
N ILE A 261 21.45 -10.47 -15.12
CA ILE A 261 21.85 -11.05 -13.83
C ILE A 261 20.72 -11.91 -13.27
N LEU A 262 19.47 -11.42 -13.29
CA LEU A 262 18.33 -12.17 -12.82
C LEU A 262 18.12 -13.46 -13.64
N TYR A 263 18.22 -13.38 -14.97
CA TYR A 263 18.15 -14.55 -15.83
C TYR A 263 19.26 -15.56 -15.50
N TRP A 264 20.50 -15.10 -15.31
CA TRP A 264 21.59 -15.96 -14.88
C TRP A 264 21.30 -16.62 -13.53
N CYS A 265 20.78 -15.88 -12.56
CA CYS A 265 20.37 -16.43 -11.26
C CYS A 265 19.28 -17.50 -11.41
N ILE A 266 18.26 -17.27 -12.25
CA ILE A 266 17.19 -18.27 -12.50
C ILE A 266 17.76 -19.57 -13.07
N GLN A 267 18.76 -19.49 -13.95
CA GLN A 267 19.35 -20.69 -14.53
C GLN A 267 20.28 -21.43 -13.57
N ASN A 268 21.03 -20.70 -12.75
CA ASN A 268 22.18 -21.24 -12.01
C ASN A 268 21.97 -21.38 -10.49
N LEU A 269 21.02 -20.67 -9.88
CA LEU A 269 20.80 -20.66 -8.43
C LEU A 269 19.51 -21.38 -8.04
N TYR A 270 19.59 -22.23 -7.01
CA TYR A 270 18.48 -23.04 -6.54
C TYR A 270 17.35 -22.21 -5.91
N GLU A 271 17.71 -21.08 -5.31
CA GLU A 271 16.79 -20.11 -4.69
C GLU A 271 15.86 -19.48 -5.73
N PHE A 272 16.27 -19.42 -7.00
CA PHE A 272 15.47 -18.85 -8.09
C PHE A 272 14.71 -19.91 -8.89
N ARG A 273 14.73 -21.19 -8.49
CA ARG A 273 14.06 -22.28 -9.22
C ARG A 273 12.58 -22.03 -9.44
N ALA A 274 11.94 -21.33 -8.52
CA ALA A 274 10.50 -21.08 -8.55
C ALA A 274 10.08 -20.15 -9.70
N PHE A 275 11.02 -19.39 -10.28
CA PHE A 275 10.80 -18.62 -11.52
C PHE A 275 10.77 -19.51 -12.77
N LYS A 276 11.36 -20.71 -12.75
CA LYS A 276 11.35 -21.62 -13.90
C LYS A 276 9.93 -22.03 -14.30
N THR A 277 9.03 -22.19 -13.33
CA THR A 277 7.59 -22.42 -13.59
C THR A 277 6.94 -21.21 -14.28
N TRP A 278 7.34 -20.00 -13.91
CA TRP A 278 6.73 -18.76 -14.41
C TRP A 278 7.23 -18.35 -15.80
N ILE A 279 8.39 -18.82 -16.26
CA ILE A 279 8.92 -18.46 -17.58
C ILE A 279 8.50 -19.43 -18.68
N ARG A 280 7.68 -20.44 -18.36
CA ARG A 280 7.16 -21.44 -19.31
C ARG A 280 6.22 -20.75 -20.31
N PRO A 281 6.57 -20.60 -21.60
CA PRO A 281 5.72 -19.88 -22.54
C PRO A 281 4.36 -20.55 -22.77
N GLU A 282 4.27 -21.87 -22.62
CA GLU A 282 3.07 -22.66 -22.89
C GLU A 282 1.88 -22.33 -21.96
N ILE A 283 2.12 -21.81 -20.75
CA ILE A 283 1.04 -21.47 -19.81
C ILE A 283 0.37 -20.13 -20.12
N TYR A 284 0.96 -19.30 -21.00
CA TYR A 284 0.49 -17.92 -21.29
C TYR A 284 -0.23 -17.77 -22.63
N GLY A 285 -0.41 -18.85 -23.40
CA GLY A 285 -1.23 -18.80 -24.62
C GLY A 285 -2.68 -18.38 -24.33
N PRO A 286 -3.50 -18.07 -25.35
CA PRO A 286 -4.93 -17.77 -25.17
C PRO A 286 -5.68 -18.85 -24.37
N ASP A 287 -5.35 -20.12 -24.62
CA ASP A 287 -5.86 -21.29 -23.91
C ASP A 287 -4.88 -21.83 -22.86
N GLY A 288 -3.81 -21.08 -22.57
CA GLY A 288 -2.82 -21.46 -21.57
C GLY A 288 -3.40 -21.41 -20.17
N ASP A 289 -3.02 -22.36 -19.33
CA ASP A 289 -3.52 -22.53 -17.97
C ASP A 289 -3.50 -21.24 -17.14
N ALA A 290 -2.41 -20.46 -17.22
CA ALA A 290 -2.28 -19.21 -16.47
C ALA A 290 -3.27 -18.14 -16.99
N THR A 291 -3.44 -18.04 -18.32
CA THR A 291 -4.37 -17.10 -18.95
C THR A 291 -5.81 -17.44 -18.59
N VAL A 292 -6.20 -18.70 -18.74
CA VAL A 292 -7.54 -19.20 -18.45
C VAL A 292 -7.89 -18.99 -16.98
N LEU A 293 -6.98 -19.34 -16.07
CA LEU A 293 -7.15 -19.14 -14.65
C LEU A 293 -7.28 -17.64 -14.32
N LYS A 294 -6.31 -16.82 -14.74
CA LYS A 294 -6.26 -15.39 -14.39
C LYS A 294 -7.45 -14.58 -14.92
N SER A 295 -7.92 -14.93 -16.12
CA SER A 295 -9.06 -14.29 -16.79
C SER A 295 -10.42 -14.87 -16.37
N GLY A 296 -10.46 -15.91 -15.54
CA GLY A 296 -11.68 -16.51 -14.99
C GLY A 296 -12.74 -15.49 -14.52
N PRO A 297 -12.38 -14.44 -13.76
CA PRO A 297 -13.34 -13.45 -13.28
C PRO A 297 -14.12 -12.75 -14.40
N PHE A 298 -13.47 -12.47 -15.55
CA PHE A 298 -14.10 -11.79 -16.68
C PHE A 298 -15.14 -12.63 -17.40
N ARG A 299 -15.13 -13.95 -17.22
CA ARG A 299 -16.12 -14.87 -17.79
C ARG A 299 -17.23 -15.17 -16.77
N ILE A 300 -16.85 -15.35 -15.52
CA ILE A 300 -17.76 -15.79 -14.46
C ILE A 300 -18.59 -14.64 -13.90
N ILE A 301 -18.00 -13.48 -13.59
CA ILE A 301 -18.75 -12.38 -12.98
C ILE A 301 -19.90 -11.90 -13.90
N PRO A 302 -19.69 -11.68 -15.21
CA PRO A 302 -20.78 -11.26 -16.10
C PRO A 302 -21.91 -12.28 -16.25
N SER A 303 -21.66 -13.58 -16.02
CA SER A 303 -22.73 -14.58 -16.09
C SER A 303 -23.76 -14.45 -14.97
N TYR A 304 -23.46 -13.63 -13.95
CA TYR A 304 -24.38 -13.30 -12.87
C TYR A 304 -25.03 -11.93 -13.01
N TYR A 305 -24.78 -11.19 -14.10
CA TYR A 305 -25.44 -9.90 -14.31
C TYR A 305 -26.92 -10.09 -14.59
N THR A 306 -27.76 -9.42 -13.81
CA THR A 306 -29.22 -9.46 -13.93
C THR A 306 -29.77 -8.28 -14.74
N SER A 307 -28.97 -7.23 -14.92
CA SER A 307 -29.35 -6.01 -15.64
C SER A 307 -28.17 -5.38 -16.37
N PHE A 308 -28.46 -4.51 -17.35
CA PHE A 308 -27.42 -3.71 -18.02
C PHE A 308 -26.67 -2.77 -17.06
N LEU A 309 -27.30 -2.35 -15.96
CA LEU A 309 -26.67 -1.49 -14.95
C LEU A 309 -25.51 -2.17 -14.22
N ASN A 310 -25.48 -3.51 -14.16
CA ASN A 310 -24.38 -4.26 -13.56
C ASN A 310 -23.04 -4.04 -14.26
N TRP A 311 -23.03 -3.67 -15.55
CA TRP A 311 -21.78 -3.26 -16.21
C TRP A 311 -21.17 -1.99 -15.59
N PHE A 312 -22.02 -1.06 -15.15
CA PHE A 312 -21.58 0.23 -14.61
C PHE A 312 -21.32 0.16 -13.11
N PHE A 313 -22.13 -0.62 -12.38
CA PHE A 313 -22.13 -0.68 -10.92
C PHE A 313 -21.68 -2.02 -10.33
N GLY A 314 -21.42 -3.04 -11.13
CA GLY A 314 -20.97 -4.35 -10.64
C GLY A 314 -22.08 -5.14 -9.95
N LEU A 315 -21.68 -6.12 -9.13
CA LEU A 315 -22.56 -7.02 -8.37
C LEU A 315 -22.74 -6.62 -6.90
N GLY A 316 -22.15 -5.52 -6.45
CA GLY A 316 -22.18 -5.09 -5.05
C GLY A 316 -20.85 -5.33 -4.34
N PRO A 317 -20.46 -4.47 -3.38
CA PRO A 317 -19.29 -4.70 -2.53
C PRO A 317 -19.33 -6.07 -1.84
N GLY A 318 -18.23 -6.81 -1.89
CA GLY A 318 -18.12 -8.14 -1.26
C GLY A 318 -18.91 -9.25 -1.94
N HIS A 319 -19.49 -9.02 -3.12
CA HIS A 319 -20.22 -10.05 -3.88
C HIS A 319 -19.35 -10.73 -4.95
N THR A 320 -18.16 -10.22 -5.23
CA THR A 320 -17.20 -10.85 -6.15
C THR A 320 -15.91 -11.27 -5.44
N ILE A 321 -14.75 -10.97 -6.01
CA ILE A 321 -13.47 -11.64 -5.74
C ILE A 321 -12.47 -10.76 -4.98
N GLY A 322 -12.90 -9.60 -4.50
CA GLY A 322 -12.13 -8.81 -3.54
C GLY A 322 -11.97 -9.54 -2.22
N ARG A 323 -11.09 -9.06 -1.34
CA ARG A 323 -10.79 -9.64 -0.03
C ARG A 323 -12.05 -9.88 0.81
N LEU A 324 -13.00 -8.95 0.74
CA LEU A 324 -14.27 -9.04 1.46
C LEU A 324 -15.08 -10.28 1.03
N GLY A 325 -15.35 -10.39 -0.28
CA GLY A 325 -16.18 -11.46 -0.86
C GLY A 325 -15.45 -12.78 -1.06
N GLY A 326 -14.13 -12.72 -1.26
CA GLY A 326 -13.28 -13.87 -1.52
C GLY A 326 -13.10 -14.73 -0.27
N TRP A 327 -12.91 -14.14 0.91
CA TRP A 327 -12.72 -14.94 2.13
C TRP A 327 -13.17 -14.27 3.42
N MET A 328 -13.14 -12.94 3.57
CA MET A 328 -13.47 -12.35 4.88
C MET A 328 -14.91 -12.62 5.32
N LEU A 329 -15.89 -12.57 4.41
CA LEU A 329 -17.28 -12.91 4.73
C LEU A 329 -17.49 -14.40 5.06
N ILE A 330 -16.58 -15.27 4.60
CA ILE A 330 -16.60 -16.70 4.89
C ILE A 330 -15.93 -16.95 6.25
N ASP A 331 -14.68 -16.53 6.39
CA ASP A 331 -13.84 -16.80 7.57
C ASP A 331 -14.33 -16.05 8.81
N TYR A 332 -14.87 -14.83 8.62
CA TYR A 332 -15.37 -13.98 9.69
C TYR A 332 -16.89 -13.76 9.59
N GLY A 333 -17.61 -14.68 8.94
CA GLY A 333 -19.06 -14.61 8.80
C GLY A 333 -19.80 -14.48 10.14
N TYR A 334 -19.28 -15.11 11.20
CA TYR A 334 -19.83 -15.01 12.55
C TYR A 334 -19.80 -13.57 13.14
N LEU A 335 -18.92 -12.71 12.64
CA LEU A 335 -18.85 -11.28 13.01
C LEU A 335 -19.66 -10.42 12.03
N LEU A 336 -19.54 -10.68 10.73
CA LEU A 336 -20.02 -9.78 9.68
C LEU A 336 -21.48 -10.04 9.28
N MET A 337 -21.93 -11.31 9.26
CA MET A 337 -23.29 -11.66 8.87
C MET A 337 -24.36 -11.10 9.83
N PRO A 338 -24.20 -11.15 11.17
CA PRO A 338 -25.16 -10.54 12.09
C PRO A 338 -25.32 -9.02 11.91
N LEU A 339 -24.33 -8.36 11.30
CA LEU A 339 -24.37 -6.93 10.96
C LEU A 339 -25.01 -6.65 9.60
N GLY A 340 -25.63 -7.66 8.98
CA GLY A 340 -26.27 -7.58 7.67
C GLY A 340 -25.34 -7.88 6.51
N GLY A 341 -24.28 -8.66 6.73
CA GLY A 341 -23.37 -9.10 5.67
C GLY A 341 -24.07 -10.00 4.65
N THR A 342 -23.74 -9.84 3.38
CA THR A 342 -24.31 -10.64 2.28
C THR A 342 -23.22 -11.26 1.43
N ILE A 343 -23.41 -12.52 1.02
CA ILE A 343 -22.52 -13.24 0.08
C ILE A 343 -23.30 -13.49 -1.21
N HIS A 344 -22.57 -13.49 -2.33
CA HIS A 344 -23.12 -13.78 -3.64
C HIS A 344 -22.41 -14.98 -4.29
N PRO A 345 -23.12 -15.86 -5.05
CA PRO A 345 -22.53 -17.07 -5.64
C PRO A 345 -21.35 -16.83 -6.60
N ALA A 346 -21.27 -15.65 -7.22
CA ALA A 346 -20.19 -15.29 -8.14
C ALA A 346 -18.80 -15.44 -7.51
N SER A 347 -18.62 -15.04 -6.24
CA SER A 347 -17.35 -15.19 -5.52
C SER A 347 -16.92 -16.66 -5.46
N GLN A 348 -17.82 -17.53 -5.04
CA GLN A 348 -17.56 -18.97 -4.89
C GLN A 348 -17.28 -19.65 -6.23
N ALA A 349 -18.01 -19.25 -7.28
CA ALA A 349 -17.80 -19.76 -8.63
C ALA A 349 -16.39 -19.44 -9.15
N VAL A 350 -15.86 -18.24 -8.89
CA VAL A 350 -14.47 -17.92 -9.25
C VAL A 350 -13.48 -18.69 -8.38
N TRP A 351 -13.71 -18.75 -7.06
CA TRP A 351 -12.86 -19.50 -6.13
C TRP A 351 -12.70 -20.97 -6.51
N ALA A 352 -13.80 -21.59 -6.97
CA ALA A 352 -13.82 -22.98 -7.40
C ALA A 352 -12.91 -23.27 -8.60
N THR A 353 -12.58 -22.26 -9.42
CA THR A 353 -11.64 -22.44 -10.54
C THR A 353 -10.18 -22.53 -10.11
N TRP A 354 -9.85 -22.06 -8.91
CA TRP A 354 -8.48 -21.96 -8.41
C TRP A 354 -8.15 -23.02 -7.37
N ARG A 355 -9.11 -23.40 -6.53
CA ARG A 355 -8.90 -24.37 -5.45
C ARG A 355 -8.39 -25.70 -6.00
N GLY A 356 -7.20 -26.13 -5.54
CA GLY A 356 -6.58 -27.39 -5.94
C GLY A 356 -5.91 -27.36 -7.33
N TYR A 357 -5.79 -26.18 -7.95
CA TYR A 357 -5.13 -26.02 -9.23
C TYR A 357 -3.60 -25.99 -9.09
N TYR A 358 -2.85 -26.55 -10.03
CA TYR A 358 -1.39 -26.69 -9.88
C TYR A 358 -0.62 -25.35 -9.94
N LEU A 359 -1.23 -24.30 -10.52
CA LEU A 359 -0.73 -22.92 -10.48
C LEU A 359 -1.22 -22.19 -9.21
N ASP A 360 -1.16 -22.86 -8.05
CA ASP A 360 -1.55 -22.30 -6.76
C ASP A 360 -0.53 -21.26 -6.28
N SER A 361 -0.65 -20.05 -6.81
CA SER A 361 0.24 -18.92 -6.53
C SER A 361 -0.55 -17.63 -6.55
N SER A 362 -0.22 -16.71 -5.64
CA SER A 362 -0.80 -15.36 -5.56
C SER A 362 -0.71 -14.58 -6.89
N PHE A 363 0.30 -14.88 -7.71
CA PHE A 363 0.48 -14.27 -9.03
C PHE A 363 -0.59 -14.72 -10.04
N PHE A 364 -0.90 -16.02 -10.08
CA PHE A 364 -1.86 -16.59 -11.04
C PHE A 364 -3.30 -16.61 -10.53
N SER A 365 -3.49 -16.37 -9.23
CA SER A 365 -4.81 -16.36 -8.60
C SER A 365 -5.81 -15.49 -9.38
N PRO A 366 -7.04 -16.01 -9.63
CA PRO A 366 -8.12 -15.23 -10.23
C PRO A 366 -8.67 -14.17 -9.28
N LEU A 367 -8.29 -14.19 -8.00
CA LEU A 367 -8.73 -13.23 -6.99
C LEU A 367 -7.78 -12.03 -6.99
N TRP A 368 -7.93 -11.09 -7.92
CA TRP A 368 -7.03 -9.95 -8.04
C TRP A 368 -7.73 -8.59 -7.98
N GLY A 369 -7.03 -7.60 -7.39
CA GLY A 369 -7.59 -6.32 -6.96
C GLY A 369 -8.42 -5.58 -8.01
N TRP A 370 -7.93 -5.41 -9.24
CA TRP A 370 -8.70 -4.68 -10.27
C TRP A 370 -9.97 -5.39 -10.69
N ALA A 371 -9.93 -6.72 -10.84
CA ALA A 371 -11.12 -7.50 -11.15
C ALA A 371 -12.09 -7.57 -9.97
N GLY A 372 -11.60 -7.51 -8.73
CA GLY A 372 -12.45 -7.33 -7.53
C GLY A 372 -13.15 -5.98 -7.50
N ILE A 373 -12.42 -4.88 -7.71
CA ILE A 373 -13.00 -3.52 -7.77
C ILE A 373 -14.04 -3.45 -8.90
N TRP A 374 -13.69 -3.90 -10.11
CA TRP A 374 -14.64 -3.92 -11.24
C TRP A 374 -15.82 -4.85 -10.99
N GLY A 375 -15.59 -6.04 -10.43
CA GLY A 375 -16.65 -7.00 -10.16
C GLY A 375 -17.67 -6.46 -9.15
N ASP A 376 -17.19 -5.84 -8.09
CA ASP A 376 -18.03 -5.28 -7.04
C ASP A 376 -18.70 -3.98 -7.49
N THR A 377 -17.99 -3.09 -8.18
CA THR A 377 -18.41 -1.68 -8.38
C THR A 377 -18.57 -1.25 -9.84
N GLY A 378 -18.36 -2.16 -10.79
CA GLY A 378 -18.46 -1.95 -12.23
C GLY A 378 -17.42 -0.99 -12.79
N PHE A 379 -17.63 -0.58 -14.05
CA PHE A 379 -16.71 0.36 -14.71
C PHE A 379 -16.68 1.74 -14.06
N LEU A 380 -17.79 2.21 -13.46
CA LEU A 380 -17.81 3.51 -12.78
C LEU A 380 -16.95 3.49 -11.52
N GLY A 381 -17.05 2.43 -10.72
CA GLY A 381 -16.25 2.32 -9.51
C GLY A 381 -14.77 2.13 -9.82
N LEU A 382 -14.42 1.32 -10.82
CA LEU A 382 -13.04 1.21 -11.30
C LEU A 382 -12.50 2.57 -11.77
N ALA A 383 -13.28 3.33 -12.55
CA ALA A 383 -12.88 4.66 -13.01
C ALA A 383 -12.71 5.66 -11.84
N ALA A 384 -13.59 5.63 -10.84
CA ALA A 384 -13.49 6.47 -9.66
C ALA A 384 -12.27 6.11 -8.79
N TYR A 385 -11.94 4.82 -8.66
CA TYR A 385 -10.73 4.38 -7.97
C TYR A 385 -9.47 4.86 -8.72
N LEU A 386 -9.42 4.70 -10.05
CA LEU A 386 -8.32 5.21 -10.86
C LEU A 386 -8.23 6.74 -10.83
N TYR A 387 -9.37 7.44 -10.69
CA TYR A 387 -9.39 8.89 -10.49
C TYR A 387 -8.70 9.30 -9.18
N ILE A 388 -8.95 8.58 -8.07
CA ILE A 388 -8.22 8.78 -6.80
C ILE A 388 -6.71 8.61 -7.01
N VAL A 389 -6.30 7.52 -7.68
CA VAL A 389 -4.88 7.28 -7.99
C VAL A 389 -4.30 8.40 -8.86
N SER A 390 -5.04 8.90 -9.84
CA SER A 390 -4.61 10.00 -10.70
C SER A 390 -4.38 11.30 -9.92
N ILE A 391 -5.21 11.58 -8.90
CA ILE A 391 -5.03 12.73 -8.01
C ILE A 391 -3.73 12.60 -7.24
N ILE A 392 -3.44 11.42 -6.68
CA ILE A 392 -2.20 11.15 -5.94
C ILE A 392 -0.99 11.34 -6.87
N TRP A 393 -1.05 10.75 -8.07
CA TRP A 393 0.01 10.87 -9.08
C TRP A 393 0.31 12.34 -9.43
N GLN A 394 -0.72 13.14 -9.72
CA GLN A 394 -0.54 14.50 -10.23
C GLN A 394 -0.24 15.52 -9.11
N ARG A 395 -0.82 15.35 -7.93
CA ARG A 395 -0.80 16.37 -6.86
C ARG A 395 0.07 16.03 -5.66
N ILE A 396 0.36 14.75 -5.43
CA ILE A 396 1.06 14.28 -4.23
C ILE A 396 2.42 13.66 -4.57
N CYS A 397 2.55 12.91 -5.68
CA CYS A 397 3.81 12.33 -6.10
C CYS A 397 4.76 13.38 -6.72
N ILE A 398 5.49 14.09 -5.86
CA ILE A 398 6.39 15.20 -6.24
C ILE A 398 7.65 14.69 -6.98
N ASP A 399 8.13 13.50 -6.63
CA ASP A 399 9.35 12.91 -7.20
C ASP A 399 9.11 11.51 -7.80
N ASP A 400 10.13 11.03 -8.50
CA ASP A 400 10.09 9.74 -9.20
C ASP A 400 10.00 8.55 -8.23
N PHE A 401 10.45 8.71 -6.98
CA PHE A 401 10.29 7.67 -5.96
C PHE A 401 8.82 7.53 -5.54
N CYS A 402 8.10 8.62 -5.28
CA CYS A 402 6.67 8.53 -5.00
C CYS A 402 5.88 7.94 -6.18
N LYS A 403 6.27 8.27 -7.41
CA LYS A 403 5.67 7.67 -8.62
C LYS A 403 5.98 6.19 -8.73
N PHE A 404 7.22 5.79 -8.44
CA PHE A 404 7.64 4.39 -8.38
C PHE A 404 6.78 3.60 -7.40
N ILE A 405 6.63 4.08 -6.16
CA ILE A 405 5.78 3.44 -5.15
C ILE A 405 4.31 3.40 -5.58
N LEU A 406 3.80 4.43 -6.24
CA LEU A 406 2.42 4.41 -6.74
C LEU A 406 2.25 3.43 -7.91
N LEU A 407 3.25 3.25 -8.77
CA LEU A 407 3.25 2.24 -9.83
C LEU A 407 3.29 0.82 -9.27
N THR A 408 4.02 0.56 -8.19
CA THR A 408 3.99 -0.76 -7.56
C THR A 408 2.60 -1.09 -7.01
N VAL A 409 1.89 -0.11 -6.43
CA VAL A 409 0.47 -0.25 -6.07
C VAL A 409 -0.38 -0.59 -7.28
N LEU A 410 -0.23 0.15 -8.38
CA LEU A 410 -1.02 -0.09 -9.59
C LEU A 410 -0.79 -1.49 -10.19
N ILE A 411 0.45 -1.95 -10.23
CA ILE A 411 0.79 -3.29 -10.75
C ILE A 411 0.30 -4.38 -9.81
N ASN A 412 0.38 -4.17 -8.49
CA ASN A 412 -0.15 -5.11 -7.52
C ASN A 412 -1.66 -5.29 -7.60
N GLY A 413 -2.40 -4.36 -8.20
CA GLY A 413 -3.80 -4.61 -8.52
C GLY A 413 -4.03 -5.83 -9.40
N PHE A 414 -3.01 -6.31 -10.13
CA PHE A 414 -3.03 -7.56 -10.89
C PHE A 414 -2.55 -8.79 -10.10
N ILE A 415 -2.13 -8.65 -8.84
CA ILE A 415 -1.54 -9.74 -8.05
C ILE A 415 -2.31 -9.86 -6.74
N PHE A 416 -3.11 -10.91 -6.65
CA PHE A 416 -3.98 -11.18 -5.51
C PHE A 416 -4.82 -9.96 -5.08
N THR A 417 -5.45 -10.00 -3.90
CA THR A 417 -6.24 -8.86 -3.37
C THR A 417 -5.36 -7.84 -2.64
N GLN A 418 -4.13 -7.61 -3.09
CA GLN A 418 -3.15 -6.79 -2.35
C GLN A 418 -3.60 -5.33 -2.16
N LEU A 419 -4.44 -4.80 -3.07
CA LEU A 419 -5.03 -3.46 -2.93
C LEU A 419 -5.98 -3.32 -1.73
N GLU A 420 -6.43 -4.43 -1.16
CA GLU A 420 -7.32 -4.49 0.01
C GLU A 420 -6.57 -4.96 1.26
N GLU A 421 -5.26 -5.17 1.17
CA GLU A 421 -4.44 -5.56 2.30
C GLU A 421 -4.03 -4.30 3.10
N PRO A 422 -4.54 -4.11 4.33
CA PRO A 422 -4.34 -2.86 5.06
C PRO A 422 -2.87 -2.60 5.38
N GLY A 423 -2.12 -3.64 5.79
CA GLY A 423 -0.69 -3.54 6.06
C GLY A 423 0.13 -3.06 4.86
N TYR A 424 -0.23 -3.52 3.65
CA TYR A 424 0.40 -3.10 2.41
C TYR A 424 0.02 -1.65 2.06
N MET A 425 -1.27 -1.37 1.90
CA MET A 425 -1.74 -0.07 1.41
C MET A 425 -1.40 1.07 2.36
N LEU A 426 -1.57 0.89 3.67
CA LEU A 426 -1.20 1.91 4.65
C LEU A 426 0.31 2.19 4.63
N THR A 427 1.13 1.16 4.43
CA THR A 427 2.59 1.34 4.33
C THR A 427 2.97 2.14 3.09
N MET A 428 2.47 1.76 1.91
CA MET A 428 2.80 2.48 0.67
C MET A 428 2.37 3.94 0.74
N MET A 429 1.16 4.18 1.24
CA MET A 429 0.61 5.53 1.41
C MET A 429 1.35 6.34 2.48
N ALA A 430 1.79 5.72 3.57
CA ALA A 430 2.61 6.39 4.58
C ALA A 430 3.99 6.77 4.02
N VAL A 431 4.62 5.92 3.21
CA VAL A 431 5.91 6.23 2.56
C VAL A 431 5.77 7.42 1.59
N ILE A 432 4.71 7.44 0.77
CA ILE A 432 4.40 8.59 -0.11
C ILE A 432 4.16 9.85 0.73
N GLY A 433 3.38 9.75 1.81
CA GLY A 433 3.08 10.87 2.72
C GLY A 433 4.32 11.42 3.43
N LEU A 434 5.24 10.54 3.85
CA LEU A 434 6.52 10.93 4.44
C LEU A 434 7.36 11.75 3.45
N ARG A 435 7.53 11.26 2.21
CA ARG A 435 8.27 11.97 1.16
C ARG A 435 7.64 13.31 0.80
N TRP A 436 6.31 13.38 0.76
CA TRP A 436 5.60 14.63 0.52
C TRP A 436 5.92 15.67 1.60
N GLN A 437 5.91 15.27 2.88
CA GLN A 437 6.24 16.17 3.99
C GLN A 437 7.72 16.58 3.99
N GLU A 438 8.65 15.69 3.62
CA GLU A 438 10.08 16.02 3.47
C GLU A 438 10.28 17.17 2.48
N HIS A 439 9.76 17.03 1.25
CA HIS A 439 9.86 18.06 0.22
C HIS A 439 9.22 19.38 0.64
N ARG A 440 8.06 19.32 1.29
CA ARG A 440 7.38 20.52 1.78
C ARG A 440 8.23 21.27 2.81
N ILE A 441 8.77 20.56 3.80
CA ILE A 441 9.60 21.15 4.85
C ILE A 441 10.86 21.76 4.25
N GLU A 442 11.54 21.04 3.35
CA GLU A 442 12.71 21.56 2.63
C GLU A 442 12.41 22.83 1.85
N ARG A 443 11.30 22.84 1.09
CA ARG A 443 10.87 24.03 0.33
C ARG A 443 10.60 25.21 1.25
N ARG A 444 9.94 24.98 2.39
CA ARG A 444 9.64 26.03 3.37
C ARG A 444 10.92 26.60 4.00
N SER A 445 11.87 25.73 4.35
CA SER A 445 13.17 26.15 4.89
C SER A 445 13.93 27.02 3.89
N ARG A 446 13.99 26.62 2.60
CA ARG A 446 14.62 27.41 1.53
C ARG A 446 13.96 28.78 1.37
N GLN A 447 12.63 28.86 1.44
CA GLN A 447 11.90 30.12 1.35
C GLN A 447 12.18 31.06 2.54
N ILE A 448 12.33 30.51 3.75
CA ILE A 448 12.69 31.30 4.94
C ILE A 448 14.12 31.84 4.81
N SER A 449 15.08 30.99 4.43
CA SER A 449 16.47 31.39 4.22
C SER A 449 16.59 32.47 3.14
N ALA A 450 15.89 32.32 2.01
CA ALA A 450 15.89 33.32 0.94
C ALA A 450 15.35 34.69 1.40
N ARG A 451 14.29 34.71 2.23
CA ARG A 451 13.77 35.95 2.81
C ARG A 451 14.74 36.58 3.78
N GLN A 452 15.40 35.78 4.63
CA GLN A 452 16.39 36.29 5.58
C GLN A 452 17.58 36.95 4.87
N ILE A 453 18.05 36.36 3.76
CA ILE A 453 19.12 36.94 2.95
C ILE A 453 18.68 38.29 2.36
N MET A 454 17.48 38.36 1.78
CA MET A 454 16.93 39.60 1.21
C MET A 454 16.85 40.73 2.25
N TYR A 455 16.39 40.44 3.47
CA TYR A 455 16.36 41.45 4.55
C TYR A 455 17.75 41.84 5.07
N SER A 456 18.76 40.98 4.93
CA SER A 456 20.15 41.30 5.32
C SER A 456 20.88 42.16 4.28
N THR A 457 20.49 42.08 3.00
CA THR A 457 21.08 42.89 1.92
C THR A 457 20.44 44.28 1.79
N ASP A 458 19.19 44.43 2.26
CA ASP A 458 18.45 45.70 2.26
C ASP A 458 18.61 46.49 3.58
N GLY A 459 19.69 46.23 4.34
CA GLY A 459 20.09 47.08 5.46
C GLY A 459 20.28 48.52 4.98
N PRO A 460 20.05 49.54 5.85
CA PRO A 460 20.09 50.94 5.43
C PRO A 460 21.42 51.22 4.74
N ILE A 461 21.35 51.65 3.49
CA ILE A 461 22.46 52.33 2.83
C ILE A 461 22.68 53.57 3.68
N GLU A 462 23.61 53.49 4.63
CA GLU A 462 24.18 54.67 5.26
C GLU A 462 24.77 55.48 4.12
N ALA A 463 24.05 56.53 3.74
CA ALA A 463 24.52 57.53 2.79
C ALA A 463 25.78 58.15 3.42
N ILE A 464 26.95 57.74 2.91
CA ILE A 464 28.24 58.38 3.16
C ILE A 464 28.28 59.71 2.43
#